data_AF-A0A3N0V013-F1
#
_entry.id   AF-A0A3N0V013-F1
#
_cell.length_a   1.000
_cell.length_b   1.000
_cell.length_c   1.000
_cell.angle_alpha   90.00
_cell.angle_beta   90.00
_cell.angle_gamma   90.00
#
_symmetry.space_group_name_H-M   'P 1'
#
loop_
_entity.id
_entity.type
_entity.pdbx_description
1 polymer ?
#
loop_
_entity_poly.entity_id
_entity_poly.type
_entity_poly.pdbx_seq_one_letter_code
_entity_poly.pdbx_strand_id
1 'polypeptide(L)'
;MLLISPLAVHAEPRCNTPEGAATVNSEVEAELQTIKEKQRNTEAGIDKDLDAKAEEKNWSKEQRSAFVVGILKSAEFRAFEQEKKPYTEEITALMTAPLDRSDTKASCLSVSKLQAIVRKIDAINVRQYGYLSAQVKAAK
;
A
#
# COMPACT_ATOMS: atom_id res chain seq x y z
N MET A 1 14.68 -10.60 30.77
CA MET A 1 13.33 -10.01 30.65
C MET A 1 13.47 -8.67 29.93
N LEU A 2 13.24 -8.65 28.61
CA LEU A 2 13.20 -7.41 27.84
C LEU A 2 11.76 -6.89 27.90
N LEU A 3 11.62 -5.68 28.45
CA LEU A 3 10.37 -4.96 28.56
C LEU A 3 9.81 -4.70 27.16
N ILE A 4 8.62 -5.23 26.89
CA ILE A 4 7.81 -4.86 25.74
C ILE A 4 7.38 -3.41 26.02
N SER A 5 8.04 -2.45 25.38
CA SER A 5 7.54 -1.08 25.35
C SER A 5 6.12 -1.12 24.76
N PRO A 6 5.09 -0.64 25.46
CA PRO A 6 3.77 -0.54 24.87
C PRO A 6 3.91 0.38 23.66
N LEU A 7 3.50 -0.11 22.50
CA LEU A 7 3.28 0.70 21.31
C LEU A 7 2.54 1.96 21.77
N ALA A 8 3.26 3.08 21.84
CA ALA A 8 2.63 4.36 22.06
C ALA A 8 1.69 4.55 20.89
N VAL A 9 0.39 4.34 21.13
CA VAL A 9 -0.68 4.85 20.29
C VAL A 9 -0.33 6.31 20.15
N HIS A 10 0.16 6.72 18.98
CA HIS A 10 0.41 8.13 18.72
C HIS A 10 -0.91 8.81 19.00
N ALA A 11 -0.98 9.54 20.11
CA ALA A 11 -2.21 10.16 20.54
C ALA A 11 -2.56 11.16 19.44
N GLU A 12 -3.63 10.90 18.70
CA GLU A 12 -4.23 11.86 17.78
C GLU A 12 -5.15 12.73 18.64
N PRO A 13 -4.72 13.92 19.09
CA PRO A 13 -5.46 14.69 20.09
C PRO A 13 -6.81 15.14 19.56
N ARG A 14 -6.95 15.20 18.23
CA ARG A 14 -8.20 15.51 17.52
C ARG A 14 -9.26 14.42 17.71
N CYS A 15 -8.88 13.18 18.01
CA CYS A 15 -9.84 12.11 18.33
C CYS A 15 -10.54 12.28 19.69
N ASN A 16 -10.17 13.29 20.50
CA ASN A 16 -10.81 13.55 21.80
C ASN A 16 -12.16 14.27 21.70
N THR A 17 -12.52 14.82 20.54
CA THR A 17 -13.83 15.44 20.30
C THR A 17 -14.54 14.80 19.11
N PRO A 18 -15.88 14.79 19.06
CA PRO A 18 -16.62 14.29 17.90
C PRO A 18 -16.27 15.04 16.60
N GLU A 19 -16.13 16.37 16.65
CA GLU A 19 -15.79 17.20 15.50
C GLU A 19 -14.38 16.89 14.99
N GLY A 20 -13.41 16.79 15.91
CA GLY A 20 -12.03 16.47 15.55
C GLY A 20 -11.90 15.05 14.99
N ALA A 21 -12.64 14.09 15.54
CA ALA A 21 -12.70 12.73 15.00
C ALA A 21 -13.32 12.68 13.59
N ALA A 22 -14.39 13.45 13.34
CA ALA A 22 -14.99 13.58 12.02
C ALA A 22 -14.01 14.18 11.00
N THR A 23 -13.26 15.23 11.39
CA THR A 23 -12.22 15.83 10.54
C THR A 23 -11.12 14.82 10.21
N VAL A 24 -10.59 14.10 11.21
CA VAL A 24 -9.55 13.08 10.99
C VAL A 24 -10.04 12.01 10.02
N ASN A 25 -11.26 11.50 10.20
CA ASN A 25 -11.82 10.48 9.31
C ASN A 25 -11.93 10.99 7.86
N SER A 26 -12.43 12.22 7.66
CA SER A 26 -12.55 12.81 6.33
C SER A 26 -11.20 13.04 5.66
N GLU A 27 -10.20 13.54 6.39
CA GLU A 27 -8.84 13.73 5.88
C GLU A 27 -8.20 12.40 5.50
N VAL A 28 -8.34 11.37 6.34
CA VAL A 28 -7.81 10.04 6.08
C VAL A 28 -8.48 9.43 4.85
N GLU A 29 -9.81 9.52 4.74
CA GLU A 29 -10.54 9.02 3.57
C GLU A 29 -10.06 9.69 2.28
N ALA A 30 -9.93 11.02 2.27
CA ALA A 30 -9.44 11.77 1.11
C ALA A 30 -8.03 11.36 0.71
N GLU A 31 -7.14 11.13 1.67
CA GLU A 31 -5.79 10.65 1.38
C GLU A 31 -5.78 9.22 0.84
N LEU A 32 -6.58 8.32 1.41
CA LEU A 32 -6.67 6.94 0.92
C LEU A 32 -7.19 6.89 -0.52
N GLN A 33 -8.14 7.76 -0.90
CA GLN A 33 -8.56 7.91 -2.28
C GLN A 33 -7.42 8.41 -3.17
N THR A 34 -6.68 9.44 -2.72
CA THR A 34 -5.53 9.97 -3.46
C THR A 34 -4.47 8.90 -3.73
N ILE A 35 -4.12 8.10 -2.70
CA ILE A 35 -3.18 6.99 -2.83
C ILE A 35 -3.70 5.95 -3.84
N LYS A 36 -4.97 5.57 -3.74
CA LYS A 36 -5.61 4.61 -4.64
C LYS A 36 -5.59 5.08 -6.10
N GLU A 37 -5.91 6.34 -6.35
CA GLU A 37 -5.88 6.93 -7.69
C GLU A 37 -4.45 6.96 -8.26
N LYS A 38 -3.47 7.36 -7.45
CA LYS A 38 -2.06 7.35 -7.82
C LYS A 38 -1.57 5.95 -8.18
N GLN A 39 -1.93 4.93 -7.40
CA GLN A 39 -1.58 3.54 -7.68
C GLN A 39 -2.20 3.08 -9.00
N ARG A 40 -3.49 3.34 -9.21
CA ARG A 40 -4.17 3.02 -10.48
C ARG A 40 -3.51 3.67 -11.69
N ASN A 41 -3.16 4.96 -11.60
CA ASN A 41 -2.50 5.67 -12.69
C ASN A 41 -1.10 5.12 -12.98
N THR A 42 -0.38 4.70 -11.93
CA THR A 42 0.94 4.09 -12.06
C THR A 42 0.85 2.73 -12.73
N GLU A 43 -0.10 1.88 -12.31
CA GLU A 43 -0.36 0.57 -12.92
C GLU A 43 -0.74 0.70 -14.40
N ALA A 44 -1.67 1.60 -14.72
CA ALA A 44 -2.06 1.87 -16.11
C ALA A 44 -0.87 2.36 -16.96
N GLY A 45 0.03 3.16 -16.39
CA GLY A 45 1.26 3.58 -17.04
C GLY A 45 2.21 2.42 -17.35
N ILE A 46 2.40 1.52 -16.38
CA ILE A 46 3.24 0.31 -16.55
C ILE A 46 2.61 -0.63 -17.58
N ASP A 47 1.30 -0.83 -17.55
CA ASP A 47 0.59 -1.68 -18.52
C ASP A 47 0.75 -1.15 -19.94
N LYS A 48 0.63 0.17 -20.13
CA LYS A 48 0.87 0.83 -21.41
C LYS A 48 2.32 0.66 -21.89
N ASP A 49 3.29 0.84 -21.00
CA ASP A 49 4.71 0.63 -21.32
C ASP A 49 4.97 -0.84 -21.72
N LEU A 50 4.30 -1.79 -21.04
CA LEU A 50 4.39 -3.22 -21.33
C LEU A 50 3.74 -3.59 -22.66
N ASP A 51 2.59 -2.99 -22.99
CA ASP A 51 1.93 -3.14 -24.30
C ASP A 51 2.86 -2.66 -25.42
N ALA A 52 3.39 -1.44 -25.30
CA ALA A 52 4.30 -0.87 -26.28
C ALA A 52 5.57 -1.72 -26.45
N LYS A 53 6.12 -2.24 -25.34
CA LYS A 53 7.28 -3.13 -25.39
C LYS A 53 6.95 -4.47 -26.05
N ALA A 54 5.78 -5.04 -25.76
CA ALA A 54 5.34 -6.28 -26.38
C ALA A 54 5.17 -6.12 -27.90
N GLU A 55 4.60 -4.99 -28.35
CA GLU A 55 4.51 -4.65 -29.77
C GLU A 55 5.88 -4.48 -30.42
N GLU A 56 6.79 -3.70 -29.81
CA GLU A 56 8.17 -3.50 -30.29
C GLU A 56 8.90 -4.84 -30.49
N LYS A 57 8.69 -5.80 -29.58
CA LYS A 57 9.35 -7.11 -29.58
C LYS A 57 8.57 -8.21 -30.30
N ASN A 58 7.39 -7.90 -30.84
CA ASN A 58 6.45 -8.88 -31.39
C ASN A 58 6.16 -10.04 -30.42
N TRP A 59 6.03 -9.74 -29.13
CA TRP A 59 5.71 -10.74 -28.12
C TRP A 59 4.27 -11.24 -28.27
N SER A 60 4.09 -12.55 -28.21
CA SER A 60 2.79 -13.16 -28.00
C SER A 60 2.25 -12.82 -26.60
N LYS A 61 0.95 -13.06 -26.39
CA LYS A 61 0.33 -12.89 -25.06
C LYS A 61 1.01 -13.78 -24.01
N GLU A 62 1.41 -14.99 -24.40
CA GLU A 62 2.10 -15.95 -23.55
C GLU A 62 3.49 -15.45 -23.18
N GLN A 63 4.24 -14.89 -24.13
CA GLN A 63 5.58 -14.33 -23.88
C GLN A 63 5.50 -13.12 -22.95
N ARG A 64 4.54 -12.21 -23.18
CA ARG A 64 4.29 -11.08 -22.27
C ARG A 64 3.94 -11.55 -20.86
N SER A 65 3.05 -12.54 -20.74
CA SER A 65 2.66 -13.11 -19.45
C SER A 65 3.86 -13.75 -18.74
N ALA A 66 4.66 -14.55 -19.47
CA ALA A 66 5.86 -15.17 -18.94
C ALA A 66 6.89 -14.14 -18.45
N PHE A 67 7.04 -13.03 -19.18
CA PHE A 67 7.91 -11.91 -18.78
C PHE A 67 7.45 -11.28 -17.45
N VAL A 68 6.17 -10.94 -17.33
CA VAL A 68 5.60 -10.38 -16.08
C VAL A 68 5.75 -11.37 -14.93
N VAL A 69 5.40 -12.64 -15.15
CA VAL A 69 5.56 -13.69 -14.14
C VAL A 69 7.02 -13.84 -13.71
N GLY A 70 7.97 -13.69 -14.64
CA GLY A 70 9.40 -13.66 -14.35
C GLY A 70 9.77 -12.55 -13.37
N ILE A 71 9.27 -11.33 -13.61
CA ILE A 71 9.50 -10.18 -12.73
C ILE A 71 8.89 -10.44 -11.35
N LEU A 72 7.63 -10.89 -11.27
CA LEU A 72 6.94 -11.16 -10.00
C LEU A 72 7.63 -12.27 -9.17
N LYS A 73 8.34 -13.18 -9.83
CA LYS A 73 9.11 -14.26 -9.16
C LYS A 73 10.54 -13.84 -8.78
N SER A 74 11.02 -12.68 -9.21
CA SER A 74 12.36 -12.20 -8.91
C SER A 74 12.60 -12.02 -7.41
N ALA A 75 13.87 -12.13 -7.00
CA ALA A 75 14.26 -11.87 -5.61
C ALA A 75 13.93 -10.42 -5.20
N GLU A 76 14.17 -9.47 -6.09
CA GLU A 76 13.88 -8.05 -5.86
C GLU A 76 12.39 -7.80 -5.61
N PHE A 77 11.52 -8.36 -6.46
CA PHE A 77 10.08 -8.21 -6.28
C PHE A 77 9.61 -8.84 -4.96
N ARG A 78 10.11 -10.03 -4.64
CA ARG A 78 9.82 -10.72 -3.38
C ARG A 78 10.30 -9.94 -2.16
N ALA A 79 11.41 -9.20 -2.26
CA ALA A 79 11.89 -8.37 -1.16
C ALA A 79 10.87 -7.28 -0.79
N PHE A 80 10.24 -6.64 -1.78
CA PHE A 80 9.14 -5.69 -1.53
C PHE A 80 7.94 -6.36 -0.86
N GLU A 81 7.56 -7.57 -1.27
CA GLU A 81 6.47 -8.31 -0.62
C GLU A 81 6.80 -8.66 0.84
N GLN A 82 8.04 -9.05 1.13
CA GLN A 82 8.47 -9.29 2.51
C GLN A 82 8.51 -8.00 3.32
N GLU A 83 8.89 -6.87 2.72
CA GLU A 83 8.88 -5.56 3.39
C GLU A 83 7.45 -5.09 3.71
N LYS A 84 6.47 -5.40 2.85
CA LYS A 84 5.04 -5.11 3.09
C LYS A 84 4.40 -6.01 4.15
N LYS A 85 4.90 -7.23 4.29
CA LYS A 85 4.31 -8.27 5.16
C LYS A 85 3.94 -7.79 6.58
N PRO A 86 4.84 -7.18 7.38
CA PRO A 86 4.47 -6.73 8.73
C PRO A 86 3.33 -5.71 8.72
N TYR A 87 3.27 -4.84 7.72
CA TYR A 87 2.20 -3.85 7.59
C TYR A 87 0.87 -4.48 7.21
N THR A 88 0.87 -5.50 6.34
CA THR A 88 -0.34 -6.25 6.03
C THR A 88 -0.89 -7.01 7.24
N GLU A 89 0.00 -7.58 8.07
CA GLU A 89 -0.37 -8.22 9.33
C GLU A 89 -0.95 -7.21 10.33
N GLU A 90 -0.36 -6.01 10.42
CA GLU A 90 -0.91 -4.91 11.24
C GLU A 90 -2.30 -4.46 10.77
N ILE A 91 -2.54 -4.39 9.45
CA ILE A 91 -3.88 -4.09 8.90
C ILE A 91 -4.84 -5.21 9.28
N THR A 92 -4.48 -6.48 9.09
CA THR A 92 -5.33 -7.60 9.47
C THR A 92 -5.67 -7.55 10.97
N ALA A 93 -4.69 -7.31 11.84
CA ALA A 93 -4.91 -7.20 13.27
C ALA A 93 -5.82 -6.01 13.63
N LEU A 94 -5.69 -4.88 12.94
CA LEU A 94 -6.54 -3.70 13.15
C LEU A 94 -7.99 -3.96 12.71
N MET A 95 -8.18 -4.65 11.60
CA MET A 95 -9.50 -4.95 11.03
C MET A 95 -10.25 -6.06 11.79
N THR A 96 -9.53 -6.96 12.47
CA THR A 96 -10.12 -8.05 13.26
C THR A 96 -10.27 -7.73 14.75
N ALA A 97 -9.70 -6.62 15.21
CA ALA A 97 -9.86 -6.17 16.58
C ALA A 97 -11.35 -5.89 16.88
N PRO A 98 -11.88 -6.35 18.03
CA PRO A 98 -13.23 -6.01 18.44
C PRO A 98 -13.29 -4.51 18.72
N LEU A 99 -13.85 -3.75 17.78
CA LEU A 99 -14.12 -2.34 17.92
C LEU A 99 -15.58 -2.16 18.36
N ASP A 100 -15.75 -1.54 19.54
CA ASP A 100 -17.05 -0.97 19.88
C ASP A 100 -17.30 0.19 18.91
N ARG A 101 -18.19 -0.03 17.94
CA ARG A 101 -18.52 0.96 16.91
C ARG A 101 -19.20 2.21 17.47
N SER A 102 -19.66 2.17 18.72
CA SER A 102 -20.18 3.34 19.42
C SER A 102 -19.07 4.23 20.00
N ASP A 103 -17.84 3.73 20.11
CA ASP A 103 -16.68 4.51 20.56
C ASP A 103 -16.05 5.28 19.39
N THR A 104 -16.48 6.54 19.23
CA THR A 104 -15.98 7.46 18.21
C THR A 104 -14.46 7.70 18.32
N LYS A 105 -13.91 7.69 19.53
CA LYS A 105 -12.48 7.92 19.76
C LYS A 105 -11.66 6.69 19.35
N ALA A 106 -12.09 5.49 19.72
CA ALA A 106 -11.42 4.26 19.32
C ALA A 106 -11.45 4.06 17.79
N SER A 107 -12.58 4.40 17.16
CA SER A 107 -12.72 4.40 15.70
C SER A 107 -11.74 5.37 15.04
N CYS A 108 -11.69 6.63 15.49
CA CYS A 108 -10.76 7.64 14.99
C CYS A 108 -9.29 7.21 15.13
N LEU A 109 -8.89 6.72 16.30
CA LEU A 109 -7.51 6.23 16.53
C LEU A 109 -7.15 5.06 15.61
N SER A 110 -8.12 4.18 15.32
CA SER A 110 -7.94 3.06 14.40
C SER A 110 -7.74 3.55 12.98
N VAL A 111 -8.54 4.51 12.52
CA VAL A 111 -8.41 5.13 11.19
C VAL A 111 -7.07 5.86 11.04
N SER A 112 -6.63 6.62 12.05
CA SER A 112 -5.29 7.24 12.05
C SER A 112 -4.16 6.21 11.98
N LYS A 113 -4.29 5.09 12.70
CA LYS A 113 -3.31 4.01 12.65
C LYS A 113 -3.29 3.36 11.26
N LEU A 114 -4.45 3.12 10.65
CA LEU A 114 -4.56 2.59 9.30
C LEU A 114 -3.86 3.50 8.29
N GLN A 115 -4.09 4.82 8.35
CA GLN A 115 -3.43 5.80 7.49
C GLN A 115 -1.90 5.70 7.57
N ALA A 116 -1.36 5.65 8.80
CA ALA A 116 0.08 5.53 9.00
C ALA A 116 0.65 4.24 8.38
N ILE A 117 -0.08 3.12 8.48
CA ILE A 117 0.33 1.85 7.87
C ILE A 117 0.26 1.93 6.33
N VAL A 118 -0.83 2.49 5.78
CA VAL A 118 -1.01 2.63 4.33
C VAL A 118 0.07 3.52 3.71
N ARG A 119 0.49 4.61 4.37
CA ARG A 119 1.62 5.45 3.91
C ARG A 119 2.92 4.66 3.79
N LYS A 120 3.20 3.74 4.73
CA LYS A 120 4.39 2.88 4.67
C LYS A 120 4.30 1.90 3.51
N ILE A 121 3.12 1.31 3.28
CA ILE A 121 2.88 0.44 2.12
C ILE A 121 3.02 1.23 0.81
N ASP A 122 2.49 2.46 0.72
CA ASP A 122 2.62 3.29 -0.49
C ASP A 122 4.09 3.59 -0.81
N ALA A 123 4.91 3.91 0.19
CA ALA A 123 6.34 4.14 0.01
C ALA A 123 7.07 2.89 -0.54
N ILE A 124 6.65 1.68 -0.14
CA ILE A 124 7.18 0.44 -0.71
C ILE A 124 6.67 0.24 -2.14
N ASN A 125 5.37 0.44 -2.36
CA ASN A 125 4.75 0.31 -3.68
C ASN A 125 5.38 1.26 -4.70
N VAL A 126 5.72 2.50 -4.33
CA VAL A 126 6.43 3.45 -5.23
C VAL A 126 7.75 2.85 -5.73
N ARG A 127 8.54 2.23 -4.85
CA ARG A 127 9.79 1.56 -5.25
C ARG A 127 9.52 0.30 -6.07
N GLN A 128 8.52 -0.49 -5.68
CA GLN A 128 8.13 -1.70 -6.38
C GLN A 128 7.66 -1.41 -7.82
N TYR A 129 6.82 -0.39 -8.02
CA TYR A 129 6.39 0.08 -9.34
C TYR A 129 7.55 0.68 -10.14
N GLY A 130 8.46 1.41 -9.49
CA GLY A 130 9.69 1.89 -10.11
C GLY A 130 10.54 0.73 -10.66
N TYR A 131 10.67 -0.35 -9.88
CA TYR A 131 11.34 -1.58 -10.31
C TYR A 131 10.61 -2.23 -11.49
N LEU A 132 9.28 -2.38 -11.43
CA LEU A 132 8.49 -2.94 -12.55
C LEU A 132 8.70 -2.15 -13.85
N SER A 133 8.57 -0.82 -13.79
CA SER A 133 8.79 0.04 -14.96
C SER A 133 10.21 -0.10 -15.51
N ALA A 134 11.22 -0.18 -14.64
CA ALA A 134 12.61 -0.38 -15.06
C ALA A 134 12.81 -1.73 -15.77
N GLN A 135 12.19 -2.81 -15.28
CA GLN A 135 12.26 -4.12 -15.93
C GLN A 135 11.62 -4.09 -17.32
N VAL A 136 10.44 -3.50 -17.46
CA VAL A 136 9.76 -3.34 -18.75
C VAL A 136 10.63 -2.58 -19.75
N LYS A 137 11.25 -1.47 -19.32
CA LYS A 137 12.14 -0.66 -20.18
C LYS A 137 13.43 -1.39 -20.57
N ALA A 138 13.96 -2.22 -19.66
CA ALA A 138 15.18 -2.99 -19.88
C ALA A 138 14.96 -4.30 -20.66
N ALA A 139 13.71 -4.67 -20.97
CA ALA A 139 13.40 -5.87 -21.72
C ALA A 139 14.07 -5.88 -23.09
N LYS A 140 14.89 -6.91 -23.35
CA LYS A 140 15.64 -7.11 -24.58
C LYS A 140 14.90 -8.01 -25.56
#